data_AF-A0A9D2EY73-F1
#
_entry.id   AF-A0A9D2EY73-F1
#
_cell.length_a   1.000
_cell.length_b   1.000
_cell.length_c   1.000
_cell.angle_alpha   90.00
_cell.angle_beta   90.00
_cell.angle_gamma   90.00
#
_symmetry.space_group_name_H-M   'P 1'
#
loop_
_entity.id
_entity.type
_entity.pdbx_description
1 polymer ?
#
loop_
_entity_poly.entity_id
_entity_poly.type
_entity_poly.pdbx_seq_one_letter_code
_entity_poly.pdbx_strand_id
1 'polypeptide(L)'
;MADFIGVVIAGVTALLGVYMIVTGDCRLLHGYHYATTPESERPRLARETGAWMVLLSVSVALMMMTSLPDWATVVGVVLLVVGIAGMLVSIARHNGGIVTSAAGAGLGGLSPRVSMAVCAAVGALLSLGGLVPGVYMIATGDVSLLHGYHYANVAPADVPALATGEGLAMVGLGVSLLACMIGTGGLCAHRPAPRWAKALMVAGGVLFAASIVAMLLLIIHYNGSLMGE
;
A
#
# COMPACT_ATOMS: atom_id res chain seq x y z
N MET A 1 18.21 -13.68 10.08
CA MET A 1 18.44 -12.55 9.15
C MET A 1 17.16 -11.74 8.96
N ALA A 2 16.02 -12.38 8.70
CA ALA A 2 14.70 -11.73 8.60
C ALA A 2 14.34 -10.89 9.84
N ASP A 3 14.46 -11.46 11.05
CA ASP A 3 14.20 -10.76 12.32
C ASP A 3 15.04 -9.48 12.49
N PHE A 4 16.33 -9.56 12.17
CA PHE A 4 17.22 -8.41 12.26
C PHE A 4 16.79 -7.29 11.29
N ILE A 5 16.43 -7.64 10.06
CA ILE A 5 15.92 -6.68 9.07
C ILE A 5 14.61 -6.07 9.55
N GLY A 6 13.68 -6.88 10.08
CA GLY A 6 12.41 -6.41 10.61
C GLY A 6 12.57 -5.43 11.77
N VAL A 7 13.47 -5.75 12.72
CA VAL A 7 13.80 -4.86 13.84
C VAL A 7 14.43 -3.55 13.35
N VAL A 8 15.33 -3.60 12.37
CA VAL A 8 15.96 -2.40 11.81
C VAL A 8 14.91 -1.51 11.11
N ILE A 9 14.05 -2.09 10.27
CA ILE A 9 12.99 -1.35 9.57
C ILE A 9 12.02 -0.74 10.58
N ALA A 10 11.52 -1.54 11.54
CA ALA A 10 10.62 -1.06 12.58
C ALA A 10 11.27 0.05 13.42
N GLY A 11 12.54 -0.12 13.82
CA GLY A 11 13.29 0.86 14.59
C GLY A 11 13.45 2.20 13.86
N VAL A 12 13.87 2.16 12.58
CA VAL A 12 14.01 3.37 11.76
C VAL A 12 12.66 4.06 11.57
N THR A 13 11.61 3.31 11.21
CA THR A 13 10.27 3.88 11.02
C THR A 13 9.72 4.48 12.32
N ALA A 14 9.97 3.85 13.48
CA ALA A 14 9.60 4.39 14.78
C ALA A 14 10.33 5.70 15.08
N LEU A 15 11.65 5.76 14.84
CA LEU A 15 12.45 6.96 15.07
C LEU A 15 12.00 8.14 14.22
N LEU A 16 11.69 7.91 12.93
CA LEU A 16 11.14 8.92 12.04
C LEU A 16 9.77 9.42 12.54
N GLY A 17 8.89 8.50 12.98
CA GLY A 17 7.60 8.86 13.57
C GLY A 17 7.74 9.68 14.86
N VAL A 18 8.62 9.26 15.77
CA VAL A 18 8.92 10.00 17.02
C VAL A 18 9.50 11.37 16.71
N TYR A 19 10.40 11.48 15.73
CA TYR A 19 10.92 12.77 15.30
C TYR A 19 9.80 13.73 14.86
N MET A 20 8.84 13.27 14.05
CA MET A 20 7.70 14.08 13.62
C MET A 20 6.79 14.47 14.79
N ILE A 21 6.59 13.57 15.76
CA ILE A 21 5.80 13.85 16.97
C ILE A 21 6.47 14.96 17.80
N VAL A 22 7.77 14.85 18.04
CA VAL A 22 8.51 15.78 18.89
C VAL A 22 8.66 17.14 18.22
N THR A 23 9.07 17.16 16.95
CA THR A 23 9.41 18.40 16.24
C THR A 23 8.22 19.09 15.61
N GLY A 24 7.17 18.34 15.23
CA GLY A 24 6.12 18.85 14.36
C GLY A 24 6.59 19.13 12.93
N ASP A 25 7.73 18.58 12.49
CA ASP A 25 8.25 18.81 11.15
C ASP A 25 7.60 17.86 10.11
N CYS A 26 6.93 18.44 9.11
CA CYS A 26 6.32 17.70 7.99
C CYS A 26 7.31 17.28 6.90
N ARG A 27 8.59 17.67 6.95
CA ARG A 27 9.57 17.41 5.87
C ARG A 27 9.83 15.94 5.58
N LEU A 28 9.51 15.05 6.52
CA LEU A 28 9.56 13.60 6.32
C LEU A 28 8.37 13.05 5.54
N LEU A 29 7.28 13.82 5.42
CA LEU A 29 6.19 13.50 4.51
C LEU A 29 6.57 13.90 3.09
N HIS A 30 6.01 13.21 2.09
CA HIS A 30 6.06 13.72 0.74
C HIS A 30 5.37 15.08 0.65
N GLY A 31 5.95 16.02 -0.11
CA GLY A 31 5.43 17.38 -0.26
C GLY A 31 3.94 17.45 -0.63
N TYR A 32 3.45 16.49 -1.42
CA TYR A 32 2.05 16.42 -1.83
C TYR A 32 1.06 16.02 -0.71
N HIS A 33 1.55 15.56 0.45
CA HIS A 33 0.74 15.25 1.62
C HIS A 33 0.50 16.45 2.54
N TYR A 34 1.20 17.57 2.32
CA TYR A 34 1.00 18.80 3.11
C TYR A 34 0.97 20.08 2.26
N ALA A 35 0.94 19.95 0.93
CA ALA A 35 1.09 21.07 0.01
C ALA A 35 0.00 22.16 0.16
N THR A 36 -1.20 21.77 0.58
CA THR A 36 -2.35 22.66 0.81
C THR A 36 -2.70 22.78 2.29
N THR A 37 -1.90 22.18 3.18
CA THR A 37 -2.06 22.31 4.62
C THR A 37 -1.59 23.70 5.07
N PRO A 38 -2.44 24.49 5.77
CA PRO A 38 -2.04 25.78 6.34
C PRO A 38 -0.81 25.64 7.24
N GLU A 39 0.10 26.62 7.22
CA GLU A 39 1.36 26.53 7.98
C GLU A 39 1.14 26.33 9.48
N SER A 40 0.08 26.91 10.03
CA SER A 40 -0.33 26.75 11.43
C SER A 40 -0.77 25.33 11.80
N GLU A 41 -1.27 24.54 10.83
CA GLU A 41 -1.75 23.17 11.05
C GLU A 41 -0.67 22.12 10.75
N ARG A 42 0.42 22.49 10.06
CA ARG A 42 1.51 21.55 9.71
C ARG A 42 2.10 20.84 10.93
N PRO A 43 2.40 21.50 12.06
CA PRO A 43 2.89 20.80 13.24
C PRO A 43 1.93 19.73 13.79
N ARG A 44 0.62 19.98 13.68
CA ARG A 44 -0.40 19.02 14.09
C ARG A 44 -0.49 17.84 13.12
N LEU A 45 -0.47 18.10 11.81
CA LEU A 45 -0.39 17.06 10.79
C LEU A 45 0.83 16.16 10.99
N ALA A 46 2.02 16.73 11.21
CA ALA A 46 3.25 15.98 11.48
C ALA A 46 3.11 15.09 12.72
N ARG A 47 2.52 15.60 13.80
CA ARG A 47 2.31 14.81 15.03
C ARG A 47 1.34 13.66 14.83
N GLU A 48 0.21 13.91 14.18
CA GLU A 48 -0.80 12.88 13.90
C GLU A 48 -0.22 11.80 12.95
N THR A 49 0.42 12.20 11.85
CA THR A 49 1.06 11.25 10.92
C THR A 49 2.24 10.51 11.55
N GLY A 50 3.04 11.17 12.38
CA GLY A 50 4.12 10.55 13.15
C GLY A 50 3.61 9.47 14.11
N ALA A 51 2.47 9.70 14.79
CA ALA A 51 1.84 8.70 15.65
C ALA A 51 1.39 7.46 14.86
N TRP A 52 0.79 7.65 13.68
CA TRP A 52 0.45 6.54 12.80
C TRP A 52 1.69 5.82 12.26
N MET A 53 2.78 6.53 11.99
CA MET A 53 4.05 5.94 11.59
C MET A 53 4.66 5.05 12.69
N VAL A 54 4.54 5.45 13.96
CA VAL A 54 4.91 4.61 15.11
C VAL A 54 4.00 3.38 15.22
N LEU A 55 2.71 3.50 14.92
CA LEU A 55 1.83 2.32 14.87
C LEU A 55 2.25 1.35 13.75
N LEU A 56 2.62 1.90 12.58
CA LEU A 56 3.11 1.12 11.44
C LEU A 56 4.44 0.42 11.75
N SER A 57 5.33 1.02 12.54
CA SER A 57 6.55 0.31 12.95
C SER A 57 6.27 -0.87 13.88
N VAL A 58 5.30 -0.74 14.80
CA VAL A 58 4.84 -1.86 15.63
C VAL A 58 4.25 -2.97 14.76
N SER A 59 3.42 -2.60 13.79
CA SER A 59 2.87 -3.54 12.80
C SER A 59 3.98 -4.33 12.08
N VAL A 60 5.00 -3.65 11.54
CA VAL A 60 6.14 -4.29 10.86
C VAL A 60 6.88 -5.24 11.81
N ALA A 61 7.14 -4.83 13.05
CA ALA A 61 7.80 -5.69 14.03
C ALA A 61 6.99 -6.98 14.28
N LEU A 62 5.68 -6.86 14.47
CA LEU A 62 4.80 -8.00 14.71
C LEU A 62 4.71 -8.96 13.51
N MET A 63 4.81 -8.45 12.28
CA MET A 63 4.74 -9.26 11.06
C MET A 63 6.06 -9.93 10.68
N MET A 64 7.20 -9.36 11.08
CA MET A 64 8.52 -9.81 10.60
C MET A 64 9.31 -10.64 11.62
N MET A 65 8.92 -10.63 12.89
CA MET A 65 9.63 -11.38 13.94
C MET A 65 9.16 -12.83 13.97
N THR A 66 10.01 -13.77 13.53
CA THR A 66 9.69 -15.21 13.52
C THR A 66 9.66 -15.84 14.92
N SER A 67 10.08 -15.11 15.95
CA SER A 67 10.01 -15.54 17.35
C SER A 67 8.66 -15.25 18.01
N LEU A 68 7.75 -14.56 17.33
CA LEU A 68 6.42 -14.26 17.83
C LEU A 68 5.42 -15.34 17.40
N PRO A 69 4.39 -15.61 18.22
CA PRO A 69 3.32 -16.53 17.85
C PRO A 69 2.51 -16.01 16.65
N ASP A 70 1.91 -16.89 15.84
CA ASP A 70 1.19 -16.54 14.61
C ASP A 70 0.12 -15.44 14.75
N TRP A 71 -0.56 -15.40 15.90
CA TRP A 71 -1.56 -14.37 16.16
C TRP A 71 -0.93 -12.96 16.14
N ALA A 72 0.36 -12.82 16.42
CA ALA A 72 1.09 -11.56 16.32
C ALA A 72 1.10 -11.05 14.88
N THR A 73 1.29 -11.91 13.88
CA THR A 73 1.22 -11.54 12.47
C THR A 73 -0.17 -11.01 12.11
N VAL A 74 -1.23 -11.65 12.60
CA VAL A 74 -2.62 -11.19 12.40
C VAL A 74 -2.82 -9.80 13.02
N VAL A 75 -2.37 -9.60 14.25
CA VAL A 75 -2.41 -8.28 14.91
C VAL A 75 -1.59 -7.26 14.12
N GLY A 76 -0.40 -7.65 13.64
CA GLY A 76 0.46 -6.83 12.82
C GLY A 76 -0.22 -6.35 11.54
N VAL A 77 -0.92 -7.24 10.82
CA VAL A 77 -1.70 -6.90 9.63
C VAL A 77 -2.85 -5.94 9.96
N VAL A 78 -3.58 -6.19 11.06
CA VAL A 78 -4.65 -5.28 11.51
C VAL A 78 -4.09 -3.88 11.81
N LEU A 79 -2.97 -3.81 12.53
CA LEU A 79 -2.30 -2.55 12.84
C LEU A 79 -1.76 -1.86 11.58
N LEU A 80 -1.32 -2.62 10.57
CA LEU A 80 -0.89 -2.09 9.27
C LEU A 80 -2.05 -1.33 8.60
N VAL A 81 -3.20 -1.99 8.50
CA VAL A 81 -4.40 -1.44 7.85
C VAL A 81 -4.89 -0.20 8.60
N VAL A 82 -5.00 -0.30 9.93
CA VAL A 82 -5.42 0.82 10.79
C VAL A 82 -4.42 1.98 10.70
N GLY A 83 -3.11 1.71 10.74
CA GLY A 83 -2.06 2.70 10.65
C GLY A 83 -2.06 3.45 9.31
N ILE A 84 -2.19 2.73 8.19
CA ILE A 84 -2.29 3.33 6.86
C ILE A 84 -3.56 4.17 6.78
N ALA A 85 -4.72 3.62 7.19
CA ALA A 85 -5.98 4.35 7.15
C ALA A 85 -5.94 5.63 8.01
N GLY A 86 -5.42 5.54 9.23
CA GLY A 86 -5.25 6.67 10.13
C GLY A 86 -4.34 7.75 9.55
N MET A 87 -3.22 7.36 8.95
CA MET A 87 -2.31 8.28 8.27
C MET A 87 -3.00 8.99 7.09
N LEU A 88 -3.68 8.24 6.22
CA LEU A 88 -4.41 8.78 5.07
C LEU A 88 -5.54 9.73 5.48
N VAL A 89 -6.29 9.38 6.53
CA VAL A 89 -7.35 10.23 7.08
C VAL A 89 -6.76 11.52 7.66
N SER A 90 -5.65 11.44 8.40
CA SER A 90 -4.99 12.62 8.97
C SER A 90 -4.53 13.56 7.84
N ILE A 91 -3.88 13.01 6.81
CA ILE A 91 -3.47 13.76 5.63
C ILE A 91 -4.70 14.40 4.95
N ALA A 92 -5.75 13.62 4.65
CA ALA A 92 -6.93 14.13 3.96
C ALA A 92 -7.64 15.24 4.75
N ARG A 93 -7.68 15.14 6.09
CA ARG A 93 -8.31 16.13 6.98
C ARG A 93 -7.56 17.47 6.98
N HIS A 94 -6.24 17.46 7.07
CA HIS A 94 -5.43 18.68 7.17
C HIS A 94 -5.06 19.26 5.81
N ASN A 95 -4.83 18.39 4.82
CA ASN A 95 -4.38 18.76 3.49
C ASN A 95 -5.56 18.93 2.51
N GLY A 96 -6.78 18.51 2.86
CA GLY A 96 -7.95 18.55 1.98
C GLY A 96 -7.94 17.47 0.88
N GLY A 97 -6.96 16.56 0.91
CA GLY A 97 -6.81 15.44 -0.01
C GLY A 97 -5.53 14.63 0.25
N ILE A 98 -5.51 13.36 -0.15
CA ILE A 98 -4.35 12.46 0.05
C ILE A 98 -3.17 12.88 -0.83
N VAL A 99 -3.48 13.27 -2.07
CA VAL A 99 -2.53 13.83 -3.03
C VAL A 99 -3.03 15.21 -3.41
N THR A 100 -2.34 16.24 -2.94
CA THR A 100 -2.57 17.61 -3.39
C THR A 100 -1.29 18.17 -3.96
N SER A 101 -1.43 19.17 -4.82
CA SER A 101 -0.27 19.99 -5.14
C SER A 101 -0.58 21.46 -4.93
N ALA A 102 0.36 22.14 -4.28
CA ALA A 102 0.49 23.58 -4.36
C ALA A 102 0.60 23.97 -5.83
N ALA A 103 0.11 25.16 -6.20
CA ALA A 103 0.27 25.66 -7.56
C ALA A 103 1.75 25.54 -7.98
N GLY A 104 2.05 24.65 -8.94
CA GLY A 104 3.41 24.39 -9.42
C GLY A 104 4.15 23.15 -8.90
N ALA A 105 3.60 22.33 -7.99
CA ALA A 105 4.27 21.11 -7.49
C ALA A 105 3.74 19.79 -8.12
N GLY A 106 4.62 18.81 -8.38
CA GLY A 106 4.32 17.49 -8.96
C GLY A 106 5.14 17.20 -10.22
N LEU A 107 4.54 16.58 -11.25
CA LEU A 107 5.01 16.63 -12.66
C LEU A 107 4.97 18.08 -13.23
N GLY A 108 5.13 19.08 -12.37
CA GLY A 108 5.07 20.50 -12.67
C GLY A 108 6.14 20.85 -13.68
N GLY A 109 5.71 21.48 -14.77
CA GLY A 109 6.54 21.77 -15.95
C GLY A 109 6.33 20.81 -17.11
N LEU A 110 5.76 19.61 -16.90
CA LEU A 110 5.38 18.72 -17.99
C LEU A 110 4.02 19.12 -18.57
N SER A 111 3.88 18.97 -19.89
CA SER A 111 2.58 19.14 -20.54
C SER A 111 1.59 18.07 -20.06
N PRO A 112 0.27 18.34 -20.06
CA PRO A 112 -0.76 17.38 -19.65
C PRO A 112 -0.62 15.99 -20.31
N ARG A 113 -0.28 15.96 -21.60
CA ARG A 113 -0.08 14.71 -22.36
C ARG A 113 1.12 13.92 -21.86
N VAL A 114 2.23 14.60 -21.57
CA VAL A 114 3.44 13.96 -21.05
C VAL A 114 3.19 13.42 -19.65
N SER A 115 2.50 14.18 -18.78
CA SER A 115 2.13 13.71 -17.44
C SER A 115 1.27 12.45 -17.48
N MET A 116 0.27 12.42 -18.36
CA MET A 116 -0.55 11.22 -18.59
C MET A 116 0.29 10.04 -19.08
N ALA A 117 1.16 10.26 -20.06
CA ALA A 117 2.00 9.21 -20.64
C ALA A 117 2.97 8.61 -19.61
N VAL A 118 3.63 9.46 -18.82
CA VAL A 118 4.53 9.02 -17.74
C VAL A 118 3.78 8.20 -16.71
N CYS A 119 2.66 8.70 -16.20
CA CYS A 119 1.86 7.96 -15.22
C CYS A 119 1.34 6.64 -15.78
N ALA A 120 0.86 6.60 -17.03
CA ALA A 120 0.41 5.37 -17.67
C ALA A 120 1.55 4.36 -17.85
N ALA A 121 2.74 4.81 -18.25
CA ALA A 121 3.91 3.95 -18.42
C ALA A 121 4.38 3.37 -17.07
N VAL A 122 4.48 4.19 -16.03
CA VAL A 122 4.81 3.74 -14.68
C VAL A 122 3.74 2.77 -14.15
N GLY A 123 2.46 3.09 -14.34
CA GLY A 123 1.36 2.22 -13.97
C GLY A 123 1.40 0.86 -14.67
N ALA A 124 1.69 0.85 -15.97
CA ALA A 124 1.85 -0.37 -16.74
C ALA A 124 3.01 -1.22 -16.20
N LEU A 125 4.18 -0.62 -15.96
CA LEU A 125 5.34 -1.31 -15.40
C LEU A 125 5.05 -1.89 -14.01
N LEU A 126 4.43 -1.12 -13.11
CA LEU A 126 4.06 -1.60 -11.78
C LEU A 126 3.00 -2.72 -11.85
N SER A 127 2.05 -2.61 -12.78
CA SER A 127 0.98 -3.62 -12.93
C SER A 127 1.51 -4.99 -13.31
N LEU A 128 2.65 -5.07 -14.01
CA LEU A 128 3.29 -6.34 -14.37
C LEU A 128 3.63 -7.17 -13.12
N GLY A 129 3.96 -6.53 -12.00
CA GLY A 129 4.27 -7.21 -10.74
C GLY A 129 3.11 -8.02 -10.18
N GLY A 130 1.86 -7.66 -10.47
CA GLY A 130 0.67 -8.45 -10.10
C GLY A 130 0.15 -9.30 -11.27
N LEU A 131 0.13 -8.74 -12.48
CA LEU A 131 -0.42 -9.42 -13.66
C LEU A 131 0.39 -10.66 -14.06
N VAL A 132 1.71 -10.56 -14.12
CA VAL A 132 2.57 -11.67 -14.57
C VAL A 132 2.44 -12.89 -13.65
N PRO A 133 2.68 -12.76 -12.33
CA PRO A 133 2.54 -13.92 -11.46
C PRO A 133 1.08 -14.37 -11.34
N GLY A 134 0.11 -13.45 -11.33
CA GLY A 134 -1.29 -13.81 -11.24
C GLY A 134 -1.81 -14.63 -12.43
N VAL A 135 -1.49 -14.19 -13.66
CA VAL A 135 -1.84 -14.93 -14.89
C VAL A 135 -1.11 -16.27 -14.94
N TYR A 136 0.16 -16.31 -14.52
CA TYR A 136 0.91 -17.57 -14.42
C TYR A 136 0.18 -18.57 -13.53
N MET A 137 -0.15 -18.19 -12.30
CA MET A 137 -0.81 -19.08 -11.33
C MET A 137 -2.17 -19.58 -11.83
N ILE A 138 -2.97 -18.70 -12.47
CA ILE A 138 -4.26 -19.09 -13.07
C ILE A 138 -4.06 -20.09 -14.20
N ALA A 139 -3.05 -19.89 -15.05
CA ALA A 139 -2.84 -20.70 -16.24
C ALA A 139 -2.22 -22.08 -15.93
N THR A 140 -1.36 -22.15 -14.91
CA THR A 140 -0.58 -23.36 -14.60
C THR A 140 -1.11 -24.12 -13.39
N GLY A 141 -1.86 -23.47 -12.50
CA GLY A 141 -2.20 -24.00 -11.18
C GLY A 141 -0.99 -24.08 -10.24
N ASP A 142 0.14 -23.47 -10.59
CA ASP A 142 1.37 -23.49 -9.79
C ASP A 142 1.43 -22.29 -8.84
N VAL A 143 1.64 -22.55 -7.56
CA VAL A 143 1.78 -21.57 -6.47
C VAL A 143 3.23 -21.17 -6.19
N SER A 144 4.20 -21.64 -6.98
CA SER A 144 5.64 -21.42 -6.77
C SER A 144 6.08 -19.94 -6.72
N LEU A 145 5.27 -19.03 -7.26
CA LEU A 145 5.50 -17.58 -7.20
C LEU A 145 4.98 -16.92 -5.91
N LEU A 146 4.24 -17.65 -5.08
CA LEU A 146 3.98 -17.26 -3.70
C LEU A 146 5.19 -17.58 -2.82
N HIS A 147 5.27 -16.93 -1.67
CA HIS A 147 6.19 -17.42 -0.63
C HIS A 147 5.79 -18.81 -0.17
N GLY A 148 6.77 -19.70 0.03
CA GLY A 148 6.54 -21.10 0.42
C GLY A 148 5.65 -21.28 1.64
N TYR A 149 5.73 -20.35 2.60
CA TYR A 149 4.93 -20.39 3.82
C TYR A 149 3.43 -20.09 3.59
N HIS A 150 3.04 -19.52 2.45
CA HIS A 150 1.63 -19.31 2.11
C HIS A 150 0.90 -20.56 1.63
N TYR A 151 1.63 -21.64 1.35
CA TYR A 151 1.06 -22.89 0.87
C TYR A 151 1.68 -24.14 1.51
N ALA A 152 2.40 -23.98 2.62
CA ALA A 152 3.11 -25.06 3.30
C ALA A 152 2.17 -26.19 3.79
N ASN A 153 0.96 -25.84 4.22
CA ASN A 153 -0.02 -26.76 4.81
C ASN A 153 -1.20 -27.08 3.87
N VAL A 154 -1.14 -26.58 2.63
CA VAL A 154 -2.24 -26.74 1.66
C VAL A 154 -2.28 -28.18 1.16
N ALA A 155 -3.44 -28.81 1.23
CA ALA A 155 -3.61 -30.15 0.68
C ALA A 155 -3.34 -30.14 -0.84
N PRO A 156 -2.63 -31.15 -1.39
CA PRO A 156 -2.30 -31.17 -2.83
C PRO A 156 -3.50 -31.03 -3.77
N ALA A 157 -4.68 -31.49 -3.34
CA ALA A 157 -5.92 -31.37 -4.10
C ALA A 157 -6.45 -29.93 -4.20
N ASP A 158 -6.11 -29.06 -3.23
CA ASP A 158 -6.59 -27.69 -3.14
C ASP A 158 -5.63 -26.67 -3.76
N VAL A 159 -4.38 -27.07 -4.07
CA VAL A 159 -3.37 -26.21 -4.68
C VAL A 159 -3.86 -25.51 -5.95
N PRO A 160 -4.55 -26.17 -6.91
CA PRO A 160 -5.05 -25.48 -8.10
C PRO A 160 -6.11 -24.40 -7.80
N ALA A 161 -6.94 -24.63 -6.77
CA ALA A 161 -7.96 -23.68 -6.35
C ALA A 161 -7.33 -22.45 -5.66
N LEU A 162 -6.34 -22.69 -4.79
CA LEU A 162 -5.53 -21.62 -4.19
C LEU A 162 -4.80 -20.82 -5.29
N ALA A 163 -4.14 -21.47 -6.24
CA ALA A 163 -3.43 -20.83 -7.34
C ALA A 163 -4.35 -19.92 -8.16
N THR A 164 -5.57 -20.39 -8.46
CA THR A 164 -6.57 -19.60 -9.18
C THR A 164 -7.02 -18.39 -8.36
N GLY A 165 -7.35 -18.59 -7.08
CA GLY A 165 -7.82 -17.52 -6.19
C GLY A 165 -6.77 -16.43 -5.97
N GLU A 166 -5.57 -16.83 -5.56
CA GLU A 166 -4.43 -15.94 -5.36
C GLU A 166 -4.03 -15.25 -6.67
N GLY A 167 -4.06 -16.00 -7.78
CA GLY A 167 -3.78 -15.44 -9.09
C GLY A 167 -4.77 -14.35 -9.51
N LEU A 168 -6.07 -14.53 -9.24
CA LEU A 168 -7.09 -13.51 -9.48
C LEU A 168 -6.88 -12.28 -8.59
N ALA A 169 -6.53 -12.49 -7.32
CA ALA A 169 -6.28 -11.40 -6.40
C ALA A 169 -5.04 -10.58 -6.81
N MET A 170 -3.97 -11.25 -7.25
CA MET A 170 -2.75 -10.66 -7.80
C MET A 170 -3.01 -9.87 -9.11
N VAL A 171 -3.84 -10.41 -10.01
CA VAL A 171 -4.31 -9.66 -11.19
C VAL A 171 -5.05 -8.40 -10.76
N GLY A 172 -5.94 -8.49 -9.77
CA GLY A 172 -6.65 -7.35 -9.20
C GLY A 172 -5.70 -6.28 -8.63
N LEU A 173 -4.62 -6.69 -7.93
CA LEU A 173 -3.56 -5.76 -7.50
C LEU A 173 -2.91 -5.06 -8.70
N GLY A 174 -2.53 -5.80 -9.73
CA GLY A 174 -1.94 -5.23 -10.95
C GLY A 174 -2.86 -4.19 -11.62
N VAL A 175 -4.14 -4.53 -11.80
CA VAL A 175 -5.16 -3.63 -12.37
C VAL A 175 -5.37 -2.39 -11.50
N SER A 176 -5.39 -2.56 -10.18
CA SER A 176 -5.57 -1.46 -9.23
C SER A 176 -4.43 -0.44 -9.28
N LEU A 177 -3.17 -0.90 -9.40
CA LEU A 177 -1.99 -0.05 -9.53
C LEU A 177 -2.05 0.76 -10.83
N LEU A 178 -2.41 0.11 -11.94
CA LEU A 178 -2.59 0.80 -13.22
C LEU A 178 -3.69 1.87 -13.14
N ALA A 179 -4.84 1.53 -12.57
CA ALA A 179 -5.96 2.46 -12.39
C ALA A 179 -5.56 3.67 -11.54
N CYS A 180 -4.92 3.45 -10.39
CA CYS A 180 -4.42 4.53 -9.52
C CYS A 180 -3.41 5.42 -10.24
N MET A 181 -2.50 4.86 -11.02
CA MET A 181 -1.51 5.66 -11.74
C MET A 181 -2.14 6.48 -12.88
N ILE A 182 -3.08 5.92 -13.66
CA ILE A 182 -3.83 6.69 -14.66
C ILE A 182 -4.66 7.79 -13.99
N GLY A 183 -5.30 7.50 -12.86
CA GLY A 183 -6.02 8.48 -12.05
C GLY A 183 -5.11 9.63 -11.60
N THR A 184 -3.93 9.30 -11.08
CA THR A 184 -2.89 10.27 -10.70
C THR A 184 -2.48 11.13 -11.89
N GLY A 185 -2.26 10.55 -13.07
CA GLY A 185 -2.00 11.28 -14.30
C GLY A 185 -3.08 12.32 -14.60
N GLY A 186 -4.35 11.93 -14.48
CA GLY A 186 -5.49 12.84 -14.68
C GLY A 186 -5.56 13.98 -13.66
N LEU A 187 -5.21 13.71 -12.40
CA LEU A 187 -5.11 14.72 -11.35
C LEU A 187 -3.95 15.70 -11.59
N CYS A 188 -2.85 15.23 -12.16
CA CYS A 188 -1.69 16.06 -12.50
C CYS A 188 -1.89 16.86 -13.80
N ALA A 189 -2.57 16.29 -14.79
CA ALA A 189 -2.72 16.86 -16.13
C ALA A 189 -3.75 17.99 -16.21
N HIS A 190 -4.72 18.03 -15.28
CA HIS A 190 -5.88 18.91 -15.40
C HIS A 190 -6.20 19.63 -14.08
N ARG A 191 -6.42 20.94 -14.16
CA ARG A 191 -6.94 21.77 -13.07
C ARG A 191 -8.20 22.51 -13.58
N PRO A 192 -9.36 22.39 -12.90
CA PRO A 192 -9.62 21.55 -11.73
C PRO A 192 -9.55 20.04 -12.04
N ALA A 193 -9.28 19.23 -11.02
CA ALA A 193 -9.15 17.78 -11.15
C ALA A 193 -10.45 17.15 -11.69
N PRO A 194 -10.40 16.38 -12.79
CA PRO A 194 -11.58 15.85 -13.44
C PRO A 194 -12.20 14.71 -12.62
N ARG A 195 -13.53 14.58 -12.70
CA ARG A 195 -14.28 13.57 -11.91
C ARG A 195 -13.86 12.14 -12.23
N TRP A 196 -13.55 11.83 -13.49
CA TRP A 196 -13.10 10.49 -13.89
C TRP A 196 -11.79 10.10 -13.20
N ALA A 197 -10.86 11.04 -13.02
CA ALA A 197 -9.57 10.77 -12.38
C ALA A 197 -9.73 10.44 -10.90
N LYS A 198 -10.61 11.18 -10.21
CA LYS A 198 -10.98 10.89 -8.82
C LYS A 198 -11.70 9.55 -8.69
N ALA A 199 -12.67 9.28 -9.57
CA ALA A 199 -13.40 8.02 -9.58
C ALA A 199 -12.44 6.83 -9.81
N LEU A 200 -11.49 6.97 -10.72
CA LEU A 200 -10.51 5.93 -11.02
C LEU A 200 -9.53 5.69 -9.84
N MET A 201 -9.10 6.76 -9.16
CA MET A 201 -8.32 6.64 -7.91
C MET A 201 -9.10 5.89 -6.83
N VAL A 202 -10.37 6.20 -6.63
CA VAL A 202 -11.23 5.53 -5.63
C VAL A 202 -11.44 4.08 -6.01
N ALA A 203 -11.81 3.80 -7.26
CA ALA A 203 -12.03 2.44 -7.76
C ALA A 203 -10.75 1.59 -7.66
N GLY A 204 -9.59 2.16 -8.04
CA GLY A 204 -8.30 1.51 -7.88
C GLY A 204 -7.98 1.23 -6.40
N GLY A 205 -8.17 2.19 -5.51
CA GLY A 205 -7.94 1.98 -4.07
C GLY A 205 -8.85 0.90 -3.47
N VAL A 206 -10.13 0.88 -3.84
CA VAL A 206 -11.08 -0.16 -3.39
C VAL A 206 -10.69 -1.53 -3.93
N LEU A 207 -10.33 -1.63 -5.21
CA LEU A 207 -9.87 -2.88 -5.81
C LEU A 207 -8.58 -3.38 -5.16
N PHE A 208 -7.61 -2.50 -4.91
CA PHE A 208 -6.38 -2.84 -4.20
C PHE A 208 -6.68 -3.45 -2.83
N ALA A 209 -7.52 -2.78 -2.03
CA ALA A 209 -7.91 -3.27 -0.71
C ALA A 209 -8.64 -4.61 -0.78
N ALA A 210 -9.60 -4.75 -1.69
CA ALA A 210 -10.33 -6.00 -1.89
C ALA A 210 -9.41 -7.16 -2.31
N SER A 211 -8.44 -6.90 -3.19
CA SER A 211 -7.45 -7.90 -3.60
C SER A 211 -6.56 -8.35 -2.44
N ILE A 212 -6.04 -7.43 -1.62
CA ILE A 212 -5.26 -7.80 -0.43
C ILE A 212 -6.10 -8.64 0.53
N VAL A 213 -7.34 -8.23 0.80
CA VAL A 213 -8.24 -8.99 1.68
C VAL A 213 -8.51 -10.38 1.12
N ALA A 214 -8.73 -10.50 -0.20
CA ALA A 214 -8.93 -11.78 -0.85
C ALA A 214 -7.70 -12.70 -0.67
N MET A 215 -6.49 -12.22 -0.93
CA MET A 215 -5.27 -13.02 -0.72
C MET A 215 -5.16 -13.52 0.72
N LEU A 216 -5.30 -12.61 1.69
CA LEU A 216 -5.17 -12.97 3.11
C LEU A 216 -6.21 -14.03 3.52
N LEU A 217 -7.45 -13.89 3.06
CA LEU A 217 -8.51 -14.85 3.37
C LEU A 217 -8.30 -16.19 2.67
N LEU A 218 -7.81 -16.21 1.43
CA LEU A 218 -7.51 -17.43 0.69
C LEU A 218 -6.36 -18.20 1.34
N ILE A 219 -5.28 -17.52 1.73
CA ILE A 219 -4.18 -18.12 2.48
C ILE A 219 -4.72 -18.73 3.78
N ILE A 220 -5.47 -17.98 4.60
CA ILE A 220 -6.03 -18.51 5.85
C ILE A 220 -6.97 -19.70 5.58
N HIS A 221 -7.79 -19.62 4.53
CA HIS A 221 -8.75 -20.67 4.19
C HIS A 221 -8.09 -21.99 3.81
N TYR A 222 -7.06 -21.95 2.96
CA TYR A 222 -6.42 -23.16 2.43
C TYR A 222 -5.19 -23.62 3.25
N ASN A 223 -4.41 -22.67 3.78
CA ASN A 223 -3.16 -22.95 4.50
C ASN A 223 -3.37 -23.00 6.03
N GLY A 224 -4.51 -22.55 6.54
CA GLY A 224 -4.83 -22.50 7.98
C GLY A 224 -4.15 -21.36 8.74
N SER A 225 -3.03 -20.84 8.24
CA SER A 225 -2.29 -19.72 8.82
C SER A 225 -1.66 -18.83 7.74
N LEU A 226 -1.32 -17.59 8.09
CA LEU A 226 -0.60 -16.69 7.18
C LEU A 226 0.87 -17.08 6.99
N MET A 227 1.45 -17.81 7.95
CA MET A 227 2.89 -18.08 8.07
C MET A 227 3.28 -19.56 7.90
N GLY A 228 2.33 -20.45 7.60
CA GLY A 228 2.62 -21.86 7.29
C GLY A 228 3.01 -22.72 8.50
N GLU A 229 2.76 -22.22 9.71
CA GLU A 229 2.76 -22.98 10.96
C GLU A 229 1.37 -23.54 11.29
#